data_AF-C3KQE4-F1
#
_entry.id   AF-C3KQE4-F1
#
_cell.length_a   1.000
_cell.length_b   1.000
_cell.length_c   1.000
_cell.angle_alpha   90.00
_cell.angle_beta   90.00
_cell.angle_gamma   90.00
#
_symmetry.space_group_name_H-M   'P 1'
#
loop_
_entity.id
_entity.type
_entity.pdbx_description
1 polymer ?
#
loop_
_entity_poly.entity_id
_entity_poly.type
_entity_poly.pdbx_seq_one_letter_code
_entity_poly.pdbx_strand_id
1 'polypeptide(L)'
;MQRDAVSDRGSIMIDNRLTILNLYELKKTPGDFEIAVGALARRVEAEGHPGVLSYRFFVNASEGTARGVIDYNDPDAGSGIMTSP
;
A
#
# COMPACT_ATOMS: atom_id res chain seq x y z
N MET A 1 50.37 21.94 -9.13
CA MET A 1 49.06 22.41 -8.62
C MET A 1 48.03 21.35 -8.97
N GLN A 2 47.68 20.51 -8.00
CA GLN A 2 46.69 19.43 -8.13
C GLN A 2 45.30 20.07 -8.12
N ARG A 3 44.44 19.77 -9.10
CA ARG A 3 43.02 20.14 -9.03
C ARG A 3 42.30 19.04 -8.25
N ASP A 4 41.87 19.35 -7.03
CA ASP A 4 41.03 18.47 -6.24
C ASP A 4 39.67 18.35 -6.94
N ALA A 5 39.40 17.18 -7.51
CA ALA A 5 38.08 16.82 -8.01
C ALA A 5 37.19 16.54 -6.79
N VAL A 6 36.37 17.51 -6.41
CA VAL A 6 35.26 17.30 -5.47
C VAL A 6 34.24 16.42 -6.18
N SER A 7 34.28 15.13 -5.88
CA SER A 7 33.26 14.17 -6.31
C SER A 7 32.07 14.28 -5.36
N ASP A 8 31.24 15.30 -5.55
CA ASP A 8 29.92 15.36 -4.92
C ASP A 8 29.04 14.27 -5.56
N ARG A 9 29.17 13.04 -5.06
CA ARG A 9 28.19 12.00 -5.33
C ARG A 9 26.99 12.27 -4.44
N GLY A 10 26.22 13.29 -4.80
CA GLY A 10 24.87 13.46 -4.30
C GLY A 10 24.06 12.21 -4.66
N SER A 11 23.79 11.37 -3.67
CA SER A 11 22.80 10.31 -3.80
C SER A 11 21.45 10.98 -4.04
N ILE A 12 20.95 10.91 -5.28
CA ILE A 12 19.57 11.24 -5.57
C ILE A 12 18.72 10.18 -4.87
N MET A 13 18.20 10.51 -3.70
CA MET A 13 17.18 9.71 -3.02
C MET A 13 15.91 9.82 -3.87
N ILE A 14 15.67 8.85 -4.75
CA ILE A 14 14.40 8.73 -5.45
C ILE A 14 13.40 8.17 -4.45
N ASP A 15 12.50 9.02 -3.94
CA ASP A 15 11.39 8.60 -3.08
C ASP A 15 10.33 7.91 -3.96
N ASN A 16 10.55 6.63 -4.24
CA ASN A 16 9.77 5.84 -5.19
C ASN A 16 8.57 5.18 -4.50
N ARG A 17 7.74 5.96 -3.80
CA ARG A 17 6.57 5.44 -3.08
C ARG A 17 5.41 5.21 -4.02
N LEU A 18 4.66 4.13 -3.78
CA LEU A 18 3.42 3.82 -4.50
C LEU A 18 2.25 3.86 -3.52
N THR A 19 1.20 4.61 -3.86
CA THR A 19 -0.10 4.55 -3.18
C THR A 19 -1.14 3.96 -4.11
N ILE A 20 -1.79 2.89 -3.68
CA ILE A 20 -2.91 2.26 -4.39
C ILE A 20 -4.23 2.66 -3.70
N LEU A 21 -5.19 3.13 -4.48
CA LEU A 21 -6.58 3.36 -4.07
C LEU A 21 -7.49 2.31 -4.69
N ASN A 22 -8.03 1.42 -3.86
CA ASN A 22 -9.04 0.45 -4.25
C ASN A 22 -10.43 1.01 -3.91
N LEU A 23 -11.36 0.92 -4.86
CA LEU A 23 -12.77 1.28 -4.67
C LEU A 23 -13.62 0.01 -4.67
N TYR A 24 -14.54 -0.09 -3.72
CA TYR A 24 -15.41 -1.24 -3.54
C TYR A 24 -16.87 -0.85 -3.51
N GLU A 25 -17.69 -1.60 -4.23
CA GLU A 25 -19.14 -1.67 -4.00
C GLU A 25 -19.44 -2.79 -3.01
N LEU A 26 -20.20 -2.50 -1.96
CA LEU A 26 -20.55 -3.46 -0.93
C LEU A 26 -21.76 -4.27 -1.36
N LYS A 27 -21.52 -5.54 -1.70
CA LYS A 27 -22.58 -6.51 -2.05
C LYS A 27 -23.31 -7.08 -0.82
N LYS A 28 -22.77 -6.83 0.37
CA LYS A 28 -23.27 -7.30 1.67
C LYS A 28 -23.25 -6.15 2.66
N THR A 29 -23.47 -6.44 3.94
CA THR A 29 -23.48 -5.41 4.97
C THR A 29 -22.10 -4.79 5.18
N PRO A 30 -22.02 -3.54 5.67
CA PRO A 30 -20.77 -2.94 6.14
C PRO A 30 -20.00 -3.82 7.13
N GLY A 31 -20.71 -4.49 8.05
CA GLY A 31 -20.10 -5.40 9.03
C GLY A 31 -19.42 -6.61 8.39
N ASP A 32 -20.01 -7.17 7.32
CA ASP A 32 -19.38 -8.26 6.57
C ASP A 32 -18.06 -7.80 5.94
N PHE A 33 -18.01 -6.57 5.42
CA PHE A 33 -16.80 -5.98 4.87
C PHE A 33 -15.75 -5.76 5.96
N GLU A 34 -16.12 -5.19 7.10
CA GLU A 34 -15.22 -4.97 8.25
C GLU A 34 -14.56 -6.27 8.73
N ILE A 35 -15.33 -7.36 8.83
CA ILE A 35 -14.81 -8.68 9.18
C ILE A 35 -13.79 -9.16 8.14
N ALA A 36 -14.13 -9.03 6.85
CA ALA A 36 -13.26 -9.47 5.76
C ALA A 36 -11.94 -8.67 5.71
N VAL A 37 -12.00 -7.34 5.78
CA VAL A 37 -10.78 -6.51 5.75
C VAL A 37 -9.98 -6.63 7.04
N GLY A 38 -10.62 -6.88 8.18
CA GLY A 38 -9.92 -7.19 9.44
C GLY A 38 -9.21 -8.54 9.41
N ALA A 39 -9.71 -9.54 8.67
CA ALA A 39 -8.98 -10.78 8.42
C ALA A 39 -7.80 -10.56 7.46
N LEU A 40 -8.01 -9.77 6.40
CA LEU A 40 -6.96 -9.41 5.45
C LEU A 40 -5.81 -8.64 6.12
N ALA A 41 -6.12 -7.64 6.95
CA ALA A 41 -5.13 -6.84 7.67
C ALA A 41 -4.22 -7.73 8.53
N ARG A 42 -4.80 -8.65 9.32
CA ARG A 42 -4.04 -9.62 10.13
C ARG A 42 -3.14 -10.52 9.29
N ARG A 43 -3.60 -10.92 8.10
CA ARG A 43 -2.79 -11.72 7.17
C ARG A 43 -1.63 -10.90 6.60
N VAL A 44 -1.86 -9.64 6.22
CA VAL A 44 -0.80 -8.74 5.75
C VAL A 44 0.21 -8.45 6.86
N GLU A 45 -0.22 -8.31 8.11
CA GLU A 45 0.70 -8.17 9.25
C GLU A 45 1.58 -9.42 9.45
N ALA A 46 1.02 -10.62 9.25
CA ALA A 46 1.73 -11.89 9.46
C ALA A 46 2.62 -12.30 8.27
N GLU A 47 2.17 -12.05 7.04
CA GLU A 47 2.74 -12.61 5.80
C GLU A 47 3.14 -11.53 4.78
N GLY A 48 2.83 -10.26 5.06
CA GLY A 48 3.00 -9.18 4.10
C GLY A 48 4.44 -8.87 3.76
N HIS A 49 4.64 -8.31 2.56
CA HIS A 49 5.94 -7.87 2.11
C HIS A 49 6.44 -6.70 2.97
N PRO A 50 7.72 -6.64 3.39
CA PRO A 50 8.27 -5.55 4.20
C PRO A 50 8.22 -4.18 3.49
N GLY A 51 7.94 -4.17 2.18
CA GLY A 51 7.70 -2.97 1.40
C GLY A 51 6.32 -2.34 1.61
N VAL A 52 5.39 -2.98 2.31
CA VAL A 52 4.07 -2.40 2.66
C VAL A 52 4.25 -1.47 3.85
N LEU A 53 3.89 -0.20 3.70
CA LEU A 53 3.98 0.82 4.73
C LEU A 53 2.68 0.98 5.52
N SER A 54 1.53 0.94 4.84
CA SER A 54 0.23 1.05 5.50
C SER A 54 -0.88 0.37 4.71
N TYR A 55 -1.87 -0.15 5.45
CA TYR A 55 -3.16 -0.60 4.92
C TYR A 55 -4.27 0.11 5.70
N ARG A 56 -5.12 0.86 5.00
CA ARG A 56 -6.21 1.64 5.62
C ARG A 56 -7.51 1.42 4.85
N PHE A 57 -8.60 1.17 5.57
CA PHE A 57 -9.92 0.96 4.99
C PHE A 57 -10.92 1.99 5.51
N PHE A 58 -11.79 2.44 4.62
CA PHE A 58 -12.83 3.42 4.91
C PHE A 58 -14.16 2.90 4.37
N VAL A 59 -15.19 2.89 5.21
CA VAL A 59 -16.53 2.41 4.83
C VAL A 59 -17.49 3.58 4.78
N ASN A 60 -18.20 3.72 3.65
CA ASN A 60 -19.35 4.58 3.53
C ASN A 60 -20.63 3.72 3.57
N ALA A 61 -21.11 3.50 4.79
CA ALA A 61 -22.25 2.62 5.02
C ALA A 61 -23.54 3.11 4.35
N SER A 62 -23.77 4.43 4.29
CA SER A 62 -24.97 5.03 3.67
C SER A 62 -25.03 4.83 2.16
N GLU A 63 -23.88 4.78 1.50
CA GLU A 63 -23.80 4.60 0.04
C GLU A 63 -23.50 3.16 -0.37
N GLY A 64 -23.29 2.25 0.59
CA GLY A 64 -22.89 0.88 0.29
C GLY A 64 -21.56 0.79 -0.45
N THR A 65 -20.61 1.68 -0.13
CA THR A 65 -19.27 1.68 -0.75
C THR A 65 -18.17 1.62 0.31
N ALA A 66 -16.98 1.20 -0.11
CA ALA A 66 -15.79 1.25 0.71
C ALA A 66 -14.55 1.57 -0.13
N ARG A 67 -13.47 1.97 0.56
CA ARG A 67 -12.19 2.30 -0.06
C ARG A 67 -11.05 1.68 0.73
N GLY A 68 -10.07 1.14 0.01
CA GLY A 68 -8.81 0.68 0.57
C GLY A 68 -7.67 1.57 0.09
N VAL A 69 -6.82 2.03 1.00
CA VAL A 69 -5.60 2.79 0.69
C VAL A 69 -4.42 1.97 1.15
N ILE A 70 -3.49 1.73 0.24
CA ILE A 70 -2.29 0.94 0.50
C ILE A 70 -1.08 1.75 0.08
N ASP A 71 -0.13 1.92 1.00
CA ASP A 71 1.12 2.61 0.72
C ASP A 71 2.26 1.59 0.70
N TYR A 72 3.14 1.72 -0.28
CA TYR A 72 4.35 0.91 -0.44
C TYR A 72 5.58 1.82 -0.48
N ASN A 73 6.67 1.29 0.07
CA ASN A 73 8.01 1.90 0.05
C ASN A 73 8.61 1.83 -1.37
N ASP A 74 8.23 0.82 -2.16
CA ASP A 74 8.71 0.59 -3.52
C ASP A 74 7.55 0.02 -4.38
N PRO A 75 7.31 0.51 -5.61
CA PRO A 75 6.34 -0.08 -6.54
C PRO A 75 6.51 -1.59 -6.77
N ASP A 76 7.73 -2.14 -6.68
CA ASP A 76 7.95 -3.57 -6.84
C ASP A 76 7.24 -4.41 -5.75
N ALA A 77 6.96 -3.81 -4.59
CA ALA A 77 6.20 -4.45 -3.51
C ALA A 77 4.71 -4.61 -3.84
N GLY A 78 4.15 -3.80 -4.75
CA GLY A 78 2.76 -3.92 -5.21
C GLY A 78 2.52 -5.08 -6.19
N SER A 79 3.55 -5.47 -6.95
CA SER A 79 3.48 -6.53 -7.97
C SER A 79 3.08 -7.89 -7.41
N GLY A 80 3.42 -8.18 -6.15
CA GLY A 80 3.09 -9.46 -5.51
C GLY A 80 1.61 -9.62 -5.12
N ILE A 81 0.86 -8.51 -5.01
CA ILE A 81 -0.54 -8.52 -4.54
C ILE A 81 -1.53 -8.62 -5.72
N MET A 82 -1.20 -8.10 -6.90
CA MET A 82 -2.10 -8.13 -8.07
C MET A 82 -2.19 -9.50 -8.77
N THR A 83 -1.40 -10.50 -8.38
CA THR A 83 -1.34 -11.82 -9.04
C THR A 83 -1.87 -12.98 -8.21
N SER A 84 -2.35 -12.76 -6.98
CA SER A 84 -2.98 -13.85 -6.20
C SER A 84 -4.50 -13.87 -6.44
N PRO A 85 -5.06 -15.00 -6.91
CA PRO A 85 -6.49 -15.18 -7.18
C PRO A 85 -7.37 -15.18 -5.92
#